data_AF-A0A3B9JDL9-F1
#
_entry.id   AF-A0A3B9JDL9-F1
#
_cell.length_a   1.000
_cell.length_b   1.000
_cell.length_c   1.000
_cell.angle_alpha   90.00
_cell.angle_beta   90.00
_cell.angle_gamma   90.00
#
_symmetry.space_group_name_H-M   'P 1'
#
loop_
_entity.id
_entity.type
_entity.pdbx_description
1 polymer ?
#
loop_
_entity_poly.entity_id
_entity_poly.type
_entity_poly.pdbx_seq_one_letter_code
_entity_poly.pdbx_strand_id
1 'polypeptide(L)'
;MFYDATGFYIYNASTNNRSISQFKFERLDVNHEVLNSFGGWEWETIYGILHPGRCMRIEIQKSQIYLRPMECGERFSASFTYGSEDERVFWTVSPESEEFRVLWQGEEVGRCEIAAGSCEVYIP
;
A
#
# COMPACT_ATOMS: atom_id res chain seq x y z
N MET A 1 -3.00 3.42 6.54
CA MET A 1 -2.23 3.50 5.27
C MET A 1 -2.33 4.92 4.76
N PHE A 2 -1.29 5.39 4.07
CA PHE A 2 -1.20 6.75 3.54
C PHE A 2 -0.69 6.68 2.12
N TYR A 3 -1.26 7.46 1.21
CA TYR A 3 -0.91 7.39 -0.20
C TYR A 3 -1.26 8.68 -0.95
N ASP A 4 -0.49 8.95 -1.99
CA ASP A 4 -0.72 10.04 -2.93
C ASP A 4 -0.14 9.69 -4.31
N ALA A 5 -0.07 10.66 -5.21
CA ALA A 5 0.52 10.49 -6.54
C ALA A 5 2.02 10.10 -6.53
N THR A 6 2.69 10.19 -5.37
CA THR A 6 4.15 10.04 -5.23
C THR A 6 4.55 8.78 -4.48
N GLY A 7 3.67 8.19 -3.66
CA GLY A 7 3.97 6.97 -2.94
C GLY A 7 2.82 6.38 -2.14
N PHE A 8 3.02 5.15 -1.69
CA PHE A 8 2.15 4.38 -0.82
C PHE A 8 2.92 3.91 0.41
N TYR A 9 2.27 4.02 1.56
CA TYR A 9 2.85 3.72 2.86
C TYR A 9 1.87 2.90 3.70
N ILE A 10 2.32 1.75 4.17
CA ILE A 10 1.61 0.97 5.18
C ILE A 10 2.29 1.14 6.54
N TYR A 11 1.50 1.51 7.55
CA TYR A 11 1.93 1.67 8.93
C TYR A 11 1.24 0.63 9.80
N ASN A 12 2.00 -0.06 10.64
CA ASN A 12 1.41 -0.95 11.63
C ASN A 12 1.12 -0.19 12.93
N ALA A 13 -0.14 0.24 13.05
CA ALA A 13 -0.67 0.90 14.25
C ALA A 13 -0.99 -0.09 15.39
N SER A 14 -0.93 -1.40 15.14
CA SER A 14 -1.20 -2.41 16.16
C SER A 14 0.00 -2.67 17.05
N THR A 15 -0.23 -3.32 18.19
CA THR A 15 0.83 -3.79 19.10
C THR A 15 1.45 -5.12 18.68
N ASN A 16 0.93 -5.76 17.62
CA ASN A 16 1.36 -7.08 17.16
C ASN A 16 2.20 -6.98 15.88
N ASN A 17 3.14 -7.91 15.71
CA ASN A 17 3.82 -8.09 14.43
C ASN A 17 2.83 -8.58 13.37
N ARG A 18 2.94 -8.06 12.15
CA ARG A 18 2.14 -8.51 11.00
C ARG A 18 3.04 -9.11 9.95
N SER A 19 2.67 -10.28 9.43
CA SER A 19 3.31 -10.85 8.25
C SER A 19 2.85 -10.04 7.05
N ILE A 20 3.80 -9.48 6.30
CA ILE A 20 3.45 -8.64 5.15
C ILE A 20 2.94 -9.47 3.98
N SER A 21 3.41 -10.72 3.84
CA SER A 21 3.06 -11.61 2.73
C SER A 21 1.59 -12.03 2.67
N GLN A 22 0.84 -11.82 3.76
CA GLN A 22 -0.60 -12.07 3.81
C GLN A 22 -1.43 -10.97 3.14
N PHE A 23 -0.85 -9.79 2.88
CA PHE A 23 -1.55 -8.70 2.21
C PHE A 23 -1.56 -8.87 0.70
N LYS A 24 -2.68 -8.47 0.07
CA LYS A 24 -2.76 -8.16 -1.35
C LYS A 24 -3.53 -6.86 -1.54
N PHE A 25 -3.04 -6.01 -2.42
CA PHE A 25 -3.68 -4.75 -2.77
C PHE A 25 -4.10 -4.80 -4.23
N GLU A 26 -5.35 -4.46 -4.52
CA GLU A 26 -5.91 -4.62 -5.87
C GLU A 26 -6.67 -3.36 -6.25
N ARG A 27 -6.24 -2.70 -7.33
CA ARG A 27 -6.98 -1.59 -7.93
C ARG A 27 -8.22 -2.15 -8.62
N LEU A 28 -9.34 -1.47 -8.44
CA LEU A 28 -10.61 -1.89 -9.00
C LEU A 28 -11.10 -0.89 -10.05
N ASP A 29 -11.64 -1.39 -11.16
CA ASP A 29 -12.35 -0.56 -12.12
C ASP A 29 -13.75 -0.18 -11.61
N VAL A 30 -14.48 0.61 -12.40
CA VAL A 30 -15.87 1.01 -12.10
C VAL A 30 -16.86 -0.16 -12.01
N ASN A 31 -16.51 -1.34 -12.53
CA ASN A 31 -17.29 -2.57 -12.45
C ASN A 31 -16.81 -3.50 -11.32
N HIS A 32 -15.83 -3.07 -10.52
CA HIS A 32 -15.13 -3.84 -9.49
C HIS A 32 -14.29 -5.02 -10.02
N GLU A 33 -13.87 -4.96 -11.28
CA GLU A 33 -12.86 -5.87 -11.84
C GLU A 33 -11.46 -5.41 -11.45
N VAL A 34 -10.55 -6.37 -11.25
CA VAL A 34 -9.17 -6.06 -10.85
C VAL A 34 -8.37 -5.58 -12.07
N LEU A 35 -7.91 -4.33 -12.04
CA LEU A 35 -7.06 -3.77 -13.09
C LEU A 35 -5.60 -4.17 -12.91
N ASN A 36 -5.08 -4.01 -11.69
CA ASN A 36 -3.71 -4.35 -11.34
C ASN A 36 -3.58 -4.62 -9.83
N SER A 37 -2.45 -5.17 -9.41
CA SER A 37 -2.27 -5.58 -8.01
C SER A 37 -0.82 -5.51 -7.53
N PHE A 38 -0.67 -5.43 -6.22
CA PHE A 38 0.59 -5.60 -5.52
C PHE A 38 0.43 -6.62 -4.40
N GLY A 39 1.31 -7.62 -4.38
CA GLY A 39 1.34 -8.62 -3.32
C GLY A 39 2.33 -8.24 -2.24
N GLY A 40 1.93 -8.34 -0.97
CA GLY A 40 2.85 -8.08 0.15
C GLY A 40 4.06 -9.02 0.19
N TRP A 41 3.98 -10.19 -0.46
CA TRP A 41 5.11 -11.10 -0.67
C TRP A 41 6.27 -10.45 -1.43
N GLU A 42 6.04 -9.39 -2.20
CA GLU A 42 7.12 -8.62 -2.81
C GLU A 42 8.00 -7.96 -1.73
N TRP A 43 7.40 -7.35 -0.69
CA TRP A 43 8.17 -6.79 0.43
C TRP A 43 8.90 -7.86 1.24
N GLU A 44 8.35 -9.07 1.32
CA GLU A 44 8.97 -10.19 2.03
C GLU A 44 10.35 -10.57 1.47
N THR A 45 10.61 -10.27 0.18
CA THR A 45 11.95 -10.44 -0.42
C THR A 45 13.04 -9.59 0.25
N ILE A 46 12.66 -8.49 0.91
CA ILE A 46 13.54 -7.63 1.71
C ILE A 46 13.35 -7.90 3.19
N TYR A 47 12.10 -7.83 3.67
CA TYR A 47 11.75 -8.00 5.07
C TYR A 47 10.27 -8.43 5.24
N GLY A 48 10.05 -9.64 5.77
CA GLY A 48 8.71 -10.24 5.87
C GLY A 48 7.82 -9.75 7.01
N ILE A 49 8.36 -9.00 7.98
CA ILE A 49 7.63 -8.62 9.20
C ILE A 49 7.42 -7.11 9.27
N LEU A 50 6.18 -6.69 9.34
CA LEU A 50 5.81 -5.32 9.68
C LEU A 50 5.63 -5.21 11.20
N HIS A 51 6.67 -4.75 11.89
CA HIS A 51 6.65 -4.54 13.34
C HIS A 51 5.73 -3.38 13.75
N PRO A 52 5.18 -3.40 14.98
CA PRO A 52 4.49 -2.26 15.59
C PRO A 52 5.27 -0.97 15.44
N GLY A 53 4.60 0.11 15.05
CA GLY A 53 5.21 1.42 14.96
C GLY A 53 6.20 1.61 13.79
N ARG A 54 6.24 0.66 12.84
CA ARG A 54 7.06 0.72 11.61
C ARG A 54 6.22 0.80 10.36
N CYS A 55 6.87 1.22 9.27
CA CYS A 55 6.27 1.31 7.97
C CYS A 55 6.98 0.46 6.91
N MET A 56 6.27 0.18 5.83
CA MET A 56 6.85 -0.16 4.53
C MET A 56 6.35 0.83 3.50
N ARG A 57 7.13 1.02 2.42
CA ARG A 57 6.78 1.99 1.38
C ARG A 57 7.03 1.50 -0.03
N ILE A 58 6.27 2.07 -0.94
CA ILE A 58 6.48 2.06 -2.38
C ILE A 58 6.46 3.52 -2.84
N GLU A 59 7.47 3.94 -3.58
CA GLU A 59 7.62 5.33 -4.04
C GLU A 59 7.68 5.38 -5.57
N ILE A 60 7.17 6.46 -6.17
CA ILE A 60 7.28 6.69 -7.61
C ILE A 60 8.63 7.33 -7.92
N GLN A 61 9.38 6.73 -8.84
CA GLN A 61 10.69 7.21 -9.27
C GLN A 61 10.60 8.66 -9.75
N LYS A 62 11.66 9.44 -9.49
CA LYS A 62 11.82 10.82 -9.95
C LYS A 62 10.76 11.81 -9.41
N SER A 63 9.98 11.44 -8.40
CA SER A 63 9.18 12.40 -7.64
C SER A 63 10.10 13.39 -6.92
N GLN A 64 9.76 14.69 -7.00
CA GLN A 64 10.53 15.75 -6.34
C GLN A 64 10.30 15.79 -4.83
N ILE A 65 9.07 15.50 -4.40
CA ILE A 65 8.64 15.50 -3.00
C ILE A 65 7.83 14.22 -2.79
N TYR A 66 8.08 13.53 -1.68
CA TYR A 66 7.34 12.34 -1.27
C TYR A 66 6.44 12.67 -0.08
N LEU A 67 5.29 12.00 0.05
CA LEU A 67 4.31 12.22 1.12
C LEU A 67 4.91 12.20 2.53
N ARG A 68 5.84 11.29 2.80
CA ARG A 68 6.56 11.12 4.09
C ARG A 68 5.63 11.25 5.32
N PRO A 69 4.70 10.29 5.55
CA PRO A 69 3.79 10.34 6.70
C PRO A 69 4.52 10.47 8.04
N MET A 70 4.01 11.31 8.94
CA MET A 70 4.64 11.59 10.23
C MET A 70 4.74 10.33 11.10
N GLU A 71 3.75 9.46 11.02
CA GLU A 71 3.65 8.17 11.70
C GLU A 71 4.82 7.24 11.34
N CYS A 72 5.31 7.34 10.10
CA CYS A 72 6.42 6.53 9.62
C CYS A 72 7.77 7.08 10.06
N GLY A 73 7.94 8.41 10.10
CA GLY A 73 9.24 9.04 10.32
C GLY A 73 10.33 8.42 9.43
N GLU A 74 11.43 7.96 10.05
CA GLU A 74 12.51 7.23 9.36
C GLU A 74 12.40 5.69 9.46
N ARG A 75 11.31 5.15 10.02
CA ARG A 75 11.21 3.76 10.46
C ARG A 75 10.64 2.83 9.37
N PHE A 76 11.40 2.64 8.30
CA PHE A 76 11.01 1.75 7.20
C PHE A 76 11.65 0.36 7.32
N SER A 77 10.83 -0.69 7.29
CA SER A 77 11.31 -2.08 7.21
C SER A 77 11.70 -2.49 5.79
N ALA A 78 10.98 -1.99 4.79
CA ALA A 78 11.24 -2.24 3.38
C ALA A 78 10.83 -1.02 2.53
N SER A 79 11.48 -0.85 1.38
CA SER A 79 11.25 0.27 0.47
C SER A 79 11.43 -0.19 -0.97
N PHE A 80 10.41 0.03 -1.80
CA PHE A 80 10.49 -0.13 -3.25
C PHE A 80 10.34 1.20 -3.97
N THR A 81 10.80 1.22 -5.23
CA THR A 81 10.58 2.37 -6.10
C THR A 81 10.25 1.91 -7.51
N TYR A 82 9.13 2.38 -8.05
CA TYR A 82 8.61 1.99 -9.37
C TYR A 82 8.39 3.18 -10.28
N GLY A 83 8.31 2.93 -11.59
CA GLY A 83 7.84 3.95 -12.54
C GLY A 83 6.36 4.26 -12.32
N SER A 84 5.88 5.43 -12.76
CA SER A 84 4.47 5.82 -12.60
C SER A 84 3.50 4.85 -13.29
N GLU A 85 3.93 4.25 -14.38
CA GLU A 85 3.14 3.32 -15.21
C GLU A 85 3.40 1.83 -14.87
N ASP A 86 4.10 1.54 -13.78
CA ASP A 86 4.38 0.16 -13.39
C ASP A 86 3.09 -0.53 -12.92
N GLU A 87 2.86 -1.77 -13.35
CA GLU A 87 1.66 -2.55 -13.01
C GLU A 87 1.49 -2.79 -11.50
N ARG A 88 2.50 -2.55 -10.68
CA ARG A 88 2.41 -2.63 -9.21
C ARG A 88 1.93 -1.34 -8.56
N VAL A 89 1.77 -0.26 -9.33
CA VAL A 89 1.26 1.02 -8.84
C VAL A 89 -0.27 0.95 -8.83
N PHE A 90 -0.85 0.49 -7.72
CA PHE A 90 -2.30 0.28 -7.58
C PHE A 90 -3.05 1.47 -6.97
N TRP A 91 -2.35 2.43 -6.36
CA TRP A 91 -2.95 3.44 -5.46
C TRP A 91 -3.07 4.85 -6.06
N THR A 92 -2.67 5.06 -7.32
CA THR A 92 -2.66 6.39 -7.95
C THR A 92 -3.96 6.65 -8.71
N VAL A 93 -4.39 7.90 -8.81
CA VAL A 93 -5.62 8.26 -9.55
C VAL A 93 -5.49 7.84 -11.01
N SER A 94 -6.52 7.19 -11.54
CA SER A 94 -6.67 6.93 -12.98
C SER A 94 -8.12 7.15 -13.41
N PRO A 95 -8.40 7.52 -14.67
CA PRO A 95 -9.78 7.68 -15.14
C PRO A 95 -10.67 6.43 -15.00
N GLU A 96 -10.04 5.25 -14.91
CA GLU A 96 -10.72 3.96 -14.89
C GLU A 96 -10.96 3.43 -13.48
N SER A 97 -10.45 4.09 -12.43
CA SER A 97 -10.47 3.58 -11.05
C SER A 97 -10.41 4.69 -10.02
N GLU A 98 -11.28 4.59 -9.02
CA GLU A 98 -11.37 5.51 -7.88
C GLU A 98 -10.96 4.85 -6.56
N GLU A 99 -10.79 3.52 -6.54
CA GLU A 99 -10.54 2.76 -5.31
C GLU A 99 -9.59 1.58 -5.53
N PHE A 100 -9.03 1.10 -4.42
CA PHE A 100 -8.40 -0.21 -4.35
C PHE A 100 -8.93 -0.94 -3.12
N ARG A 101 -8.97 -2.27 -3.19
CA ARG A 101 -9.26 -3.12 -2.04
C ARG A 101 -7.99 -3.69 -1.43
N VAL A 102 -8.08 -4.02 -0.15
CA VAL A 102 -7.05 -4.67 0.62
C VAL A 102 -7.55 -6.03 1.05
N LEU A 103 -6.82 -7.06 0.65
CA LEU A 103 -7.06 -8.43 1.08
C LEU A 103 -6.04 -8.81 2.15
N TRP A 104 -6.50 -9.58 3.14
CA TRP A 104 -5.67 -10.29 4.10
C TRP A 104 -6.04 -11.76 4.05
N GLN A 105 -5.07 -12.63 3.78
CA GLN A 105 -5.34 -14.08 3.64
C GLN A 105 -6.40 -14.41 2.56
N GLY A 106 -6.52 -13.55 1.54
CA GLY A 106 -7.51 -13.68 0.48
C GLY A 106 -8.88 -13.08 0.79
N GLU A 107 -9.13 -12.65 2.03
CA GLU A 107 -10.38 -12.03 2.46
C GLU A 107 -10.29 -10.50 2.39
N GLU A 108 -11.34 -9.84 1.88
CA GLU A 108 -11.39 -8.38 1.82
C GLU A 108 -11.55 -7.79 3.23
N VAL A 109 -10.53 -7.04 3.67
CA VAL A 109 -10.47 -6.39 4.99
C VAL A 109 -10.65 -4.88 4.91
N GLY A 110 -10.74 -4.34 3.70
CA GLY A 110 -11.07 -2.95 3.48
C GLY A 110 -11.05 -2.55 2.02
N ARG A 111 -11.70 -1.42 1.77
CA ARG A 111 -11.79 -0.77 0.47
C ARG A 111 -11.48 0.71 0.67
N CYS A 112 -10.57 1.22 -0.14
CA CYS A 112 -9.90 2.48 0.08
C CYS A 112 -10.07 3.37 -1.14
N GLU A 113 -10.72 4.52 -0.95
CA GLU A 113 -10.80 5.56 -1.97
C GLU A 113 -9.41 6.17 -2.19
N ILE A 114 -8.97 6.22 -3.46
CA ILE A 114 -7.66 6.74 -3.83
C ILE A 114 -7.58 8.25 -3.53
N ALA A 115 -8.65 9.00 -3.80
CA ALA A 115 -8.69 10.44 -3.57
C ALA A 115 -8.64 10.83 -2.08
N ALA A 116 -9.00 9.92 -1.17
CA ALA A 116 -8.95 10.17 0.27
C ALA A 116 -7.51 10.29 0.82
N GLY A 117 -6.52 9.74 0.10
CA GLY A 117 -5.09 9.79 0.47
C GLY A 117 -4.70 9.04 1.74
N SER A 118 -5.66 8.42 2.42
CA SER A 118 -5.44 7.58 3.58
C SER A 118 -6.59 6.60 3.78
N CYS A 119 -6.29 5.46 4.38
CA CYS A 119 -7.26 4.42 4.66
C CYS A 119 -6.79 3.54 5.81
N GLU A 120 -7.69 3.22 6.73
CA GLU A 120 -7.46 2.31 7.84
C GLU A 120 -8.15 0.96 7.57
N VAL A 121 -7.44 -0.12 7.85
CA VAL A 121 -7.96 -1.48 7.72
C VAL A 121 -7.66 -2.26 8.97
N TYR A 122 -8.59 -3.12 9.36
CA TYR A 122 -8.48 -3.96 10.54
C TYR A 122 -8.27 -5.40 10.09
N ILE A 123 -7.15 -5.97 10.48
CA ILE A 123 -6.81 -7.37 10.20
C ILE A 123 -6.82 -8.19 11.49
N PRO A 124 -7.20 -9.48 11.44
CA PRO A 124 -7.23 -10.36 12.60
C PRO A 124 -5.94 -10.41 13.44
#